data_AF-A0A8J9RJN1-F1
#
_entry.id   AF-A0A8J9RJN1-F1
#
_cell.length_a   1.000
_cell.length_b   1.000
_cell.length_c   1.000
_cell.angle_alpha   90.00
_cell.angle_beta   90.00
_cell.angle_gamma   90.00
#
_symmetry.space_group_name_H-M   'P 1'
#
loop_
_entity.id
_entity.type
_entity.pdbx_description
1 polymer ?
#
loop_
_entity_poly.entity_id
_entity_poly.type
_entity_poly.pdbx_seq_one_letter_code
_entity_poly.pdbx_strand_id
1 'polypeptide(L)'
;MRTRQFMNTICTANLRIYPAKLPIVYQCPPNPHGLGVSHFLARTKRLRRSRGLDILVSTQQARSMLKRLGDFMFRSSFSNWLWNTSVGHSWRVIRLAGMLVIAVILTARSIRLYLRLTPGSIAVSSLAVLSCVIFGPLQAVGGAGLIWLSATGFRLAAHPEENLGHRAGAPGFTGTFCENTLPALEDLIRRDNAGELPPGGLVYVEFDVHETADGELVVLHDLQSVLRASEAHEINAEAAAQLRTAVPDLDRAHVKDVDFEQLQLLHVGGREGLRVPRLADFLECCKRCCLRKSVAVEVKCIHSDEGRKTFTQLLRQYKEEHCSKLERECAGAEYPPFGWLAAISFPFLWAPSFGEFGSEEWRKWGHVFKQAGIPVRSCVVHHLDLVSGAAQ
;
A
#
# COMPACT_ATOMS: atom_id res chain seq x y z
N MET A 1 19.09 38.27 35.14
CA MET A 1 18.59 39.55 34.62
C MET A 1 19.47 39.99 33.46
N ARG A 2 18.86 40.16 32.28
CA ARG A 2 19.36 40.82 31.05
C ARG A 2 20.54 40.18 30.30
N THR A 3 20.71 40.33 28.99
CA THR A 3 19.88 40.43 27.78
C THR A 3 20.92 40.42 26.64
N ARG A 4 20.71 39.59 25.62
CA ARG A 4 21.14 39.69 24.20
C ARG A 4 22.40 40.50 23.85
N GLN A 5 23.33 39.86 23.15
CA GLN A 5 23.80 40.28 21.81
C GLN A 5 24.74 39.22 21.21
N PHE A 6 24.22 38.42 20.28
CA PHE A 6 25.03 37.61 19.37
C PHE A 6 24.44 37.81 17.97
N MET A 7 25.02 38.77 17.24
CA MET A 7 24.92 38.91 15.80
C MET A 7 26.34 39.02 15.29
N ASN A 8 26.74 38.09 14.40
CA ASN A 8 27.62 38.29 13.25
C ASN A 8 28.23 36.95 12.82
N THR A 9 27.60 36.24 11.88
CA THR A 9 28.33 35.58 10.79
C THR A 9 27.37 35.28 9.64
N ILE A 10 27.36 36.13 8.61
CA ILE A 10 26.84 35.79 7.28
C ILE A 10 28.08 35.70 6.39
N CYS A 11 28.45 34.48 6.00
CA CYS A 11 29.45 34.24 4.96
C CYS A 11 28.75 34.23 3.60
N THR A 12 29.20 35.15 2.75
CA THR A 12 28.86 35.33 1.34
C THR A 12 29.50 34.22 0.49
N ALA A 13 28.68 33.40 -0.17
CA ALA A 13 29.16 32.49 -1.22
C ALA A 13 28.93 33.12 -2.59
N ASN A 14 30.04 33.41 -3.28
CA ASN A 14 30.09 33.93 -4.64
C ASN A 14 29.65 32.86 -5.66
N LEU A 15 28.55 33.10 -6.37
CA LEU A 15 28.13 32.31 -7.53
C LEU A 15 28.70 32.94 -8.81
N ARG A 16 29.70 32.28 -9.43
CA ARG A 16 30.15 32.57 -10.79
C ARG A 16 29.29 31.77 -11.78
N ILE A 17 28.58 32.47 -12.65
CA ILE A 17 27.83 31.90 -13.78
C ILE A 17 28.74 31.96 -15.02
N TYR A 18 28.98 30.81 -15.66
CA TYR A 18 29.57 30.73 -16.99
C TYR A 18 28.46 30.43 -18.02
N PRO A 19 28.40 31.11 -19.19
CA PRO A 19 27.42 30.81 -20.21
C PRO A 19 27.96 29.73 -21.17
N ALA A 20 27.31 28.57 -21.21
CA ALA A 20 27.50 27.61 -22.31
C ALA A 20 26.49 27.90 -23.42
N LYS A 21 26.97 28.42 -24.55
CA LYS A 21 26.25 28.47 -25.83
C LYS A 21 26.47 27.14 -26.55
N LEU A 22 25.40 26.47 -26.97
CA LEU A 22 25.36 25.62 -28.17
C LEU A 22 23.89 25.51 -28.65
N PRO A 23 23.60 25.66 -29.96
CA PRO A 23 22.27 25.50 -30.50
C PRO A 23 22.05 24.04 -30.93
N ILE A 24 20.97 23.42 -30.46
CA ILE A 24 20.44 22.21 -31.09
C ILE A 24 19.19 22.61 -31.87
N VAL A 25 19.35 22.68 -33.18
CA VAL A 25 18.26 22.81 -34.15
C VAL A 25 17.66 21.43 -34.33
N TYR A 26 16.45 21.20 -33.82
CA TYR A 26 15.63 20.05 -34.20
C TYR A 26 14.86 20.42 -35.48
N GLN A 27 15.29 19.87 -36.62
CA GLN A 27 14.46 19.77 -37.81
C GLN A 27 13.55 18.54 -37.67
N CYS A 28 12.24 18.77 -37.67
CA CYS A 28 11.25 17.70 -37.81
C CYS A 28 11.18 17.26 -39.29
N PRO A 29 11.26 15.96 -39.61
CA PRO A 29 10.95 15.48 -40.95
C PRO A 29 9.44 15.59 -41.22
N PRO A 30 9.02 15.81 -42.48
CA PRO A 30 7.61 15.89 -42.84
C PRO A 30 6.95 14.50 -42.71
N ASN A 31 5.78 14.48 -42.08
CA ASN A 31 4.92 13.31 -41.96
C ASN A 31 4.35 12.92 -43.33
N PRO A 32 4.60 11.71 -43.86
CA PRO A 32 4.11 11.28 -45.18
C PRO A 32 2.65 10.79 -45.16
N HIS A 33 1.96 10.83 -44.02
CA HIS A 33 0.56 10.42 -43.93
C HIS A 33 -0.33 11.58 -43.50
N GLY A 34 -0.73 12.38 -44.49
CA GLY A 34 -1.80 13.35 -44.36
C GLY A 34 -3.13 12.63 -44.09
N LEU A 35 -3.61 12.72 -42.85
CA LEU A 35 -5.00 12.45 -42.51
C LEU A 35 -5.51 13.62 -41.66
N GLY A 36 -6.26 14.48 -42.34
CA GLY A 36 -6.84 15.70 -41.80
C GLY A 36 -7.95 15.42 -40.79
N VAL A 37 -7.97 16.25 -39.75
CA VAL A 37 -9.04 16.34 -38.77
C VAL A 37 -10.23 17.04 -39.44
N SER A 38 -11.18 16.26 -39.96
CA SER A 38 -12.54 16.73 -40.27
C SER A 38 -13.46 15.54 -40.48
N HIS A 39 -14.20 15.16 -39.44
CA HIS A 39 -15.55 14.57 -39.48
C HIS A 39 -15.87 13.90 -38.14
N PHE A 40 -16.37 14.66 -37.16
CA PHE A 40 -17.17 14.10 -36.08
C PHE A 40 -18.23 15.10 -35.64
N LEU A 41 -19.21 15.34 -36.53
CA LEU A 41 -20.50 15.90 -36.16
C LEU A 41 -21.62 15.11 -36.83
N ALA A 42 -22.59 14.73 -35.98
CA ALA A 42 -23.94 14.27 -36.23
C ALA A 42 -24.19 12.82 -36.73
N ARG A 43 -24.73 12.00 -35.83
CA ARG A 43 -26.04 11.33 -36.04
C ARG A 43 -26.65 10.88 -34.71
N THR A 44 -27.46 11.75 -34.10
CA THR A 44 -28.40 11.38 -33.05
C THR A 44 -29.62 10.73 -33.69
N LYS A 45 -29.81 9.43 -33.45
CA LYS A 45 -31.07 8.73 -33.77
C LYS A 45 -32.06 8.90 -32.61
N ARG A 46 -33.25 9.38 -32.98
CA ARG A 46 -34.48 9.40 -32.17
C ARG A 46 -34.75 8.03 -31.53
N LEU A 47 -35.06 8.03 -30.22
CA LEU A 47 -35.83 6.97 -29.58
C LEU A 47 -37.03 7.58 -28.86
N ARG A 48 -38.19 6.99 -29.15
CA ARG A 48 -39.53 7.35 -28.71
C ARG A 48 -39.72 7.10 -27.21
N ARG A 49 -40.58 7.93 -26.61
CA ARG A 49 -41.14 7.82 -25.26
C ARG A 49 -41.76 6.44 -24.98
N SER A 50 -41.47 5.89 -23.80
CA SER A 50 -42.46 5.16 -22.97
C SER A 50 -42.20 5.47 -21.50
N ARG A 51 -43.28 5.76 -20.78
CA ARG A 51 -43.33 6.09 -19.36
C ARG A 51 -43.09 4.83 -18.51
N GLY A 52 -42.53 5.01 -17.31
CA GLY A 52 -42.37 3.98 -16.29
C GLY A 52 -41.11 4.24 -15.47
N LEU A 53 -41.25 5.03 -14.41
CA LEU A 53 -40.15 5.50 -13.56
C LEU A 53 -40.11 4.62 -12.31
N ASP A 54 -39.25 3.59 -12.33
CA ASP A 54 -38.77 2.90 -11.14
C ASP A 54 -37.24 2.93 -11.18
N ILE A 55 -36.65 3.85 -10.43
CA ILE A 55 -35.20 3.97 -10.29
C ILE A 55 -34.78 2.99 -9.18
N LEU A 56 -34.58 1.73 -9.56
CA LEU A 56 -33.78 0.80 -8.77
C LEU A 56 -32.31 1.09 -9.07
N VAL A 57 -31.63 1.77 -8.15
CA VAL A 57 -30.16 1.95 -8.22
C VAL A 57 -29.52 0.58 -8.02
N SER A 58 -29.18 -0.08 -9.12
CA SER A 58 -28.56 -1.40 -9.06
C SER A 58 -27.11 -1.27 -8.58
N THR A 59 -26.72 -2.19 -7.69
CA THR A 59 -25.37 -2.42 -7.16
C THR A 59 -24.29 -2.61 -8.24
N GLN A 60 -24.67 -2.69 -9.51
CA GLN A 60 -23.80 -2.85 -10.66
C GLN A 60 -23.07 -1.54 -11.06
N GLN A 61 -23.68 -0.37 -10.81
CA GLN A 61 -23.06 0.94 -11.13
C GLN A 61 -21.93 1.30 -10.16
N ALA A 62 -22.08 0.96 -8.87
CA ALA A 62 -21.01 1.13 -7.88
C ALA A 62 -19.80 0.22 -8.20
N ARG A 63 -20.05 -1.01 -8.66
CA ARG A 63 -19.00 -1.94 -9.13
C ARG A 63 -18.29 -1.45 -10.39
N SER A 64 -18.98 -0.79 -11.32
CA SER A 64 -18.32 -0.26 -12.54
C SER A 64 -17.48 0.99 -12.28
N MET A 65 -17.85 1.80 -11.29
CA MET A 65 -17.11 3.01 -10.91
C MET A 65 -15.84 2.67 -10.11
N LEU A 66 -15.92 1.71 -9.19
CA LEU A 66 -14.77 1.19 -8.45
C LEU A 66 -13.79 0.42 -9.35
N LYS A 67 -14.28 -0.32 -10.35
CA LYS A 67 -13.45 -0.97 -11.37
C LYS A 67 -12.67 0.03 -12.24
N ARG A 68 -13.15 1.27 -12.41
CA ARG A 68 -12.45 2.34 -13.18
C ARG A 68 -11.46 3.16 -12.35
N LEU A 69 -11.57 3.10 -11.02
CA LEU A 69 -10.60 3.73 -10.10
C LEU A 69 -9.35 2.86 -9.88
N GLY A 70 -9.41 1.58 -10.29
CA GLY A 70 -8.39 0.53 -10.12
C GLY A 70 -7.07 0.72 -10.86
N ASP A 71 -7.04 1.52 -11.93
CA ASP A 71 -5.97 1.46 -12.94
C ASP A 71 -4.85 2.51 -12.75
N PHE A 72 -4.49 2.86 -11.52
CA PHE A 72 -3.59 4.00 -11.23
C PHE A 72 -2.34 3.65 -10.43
N MET A 73 -1.17 3.60 -11.11
CA MET A 73 0.12 4.24 -10.75
C MET A 73 1.32 3.79 -11.65
N PHE A 74 2.45 4.55 -11.66
CA PHE A 74 3.91 4.19 -11.88
C PHE A 74 4.81 5.14 -12.74
N ARG A 75 6.13 4.82 -12.89
CA ARG A 75 7.37 5.39 -12.29
C ARG A 75 8.36 5.91 -13.37
N SER A 76 9.50 6.55 -13.00
CA SER A 76 10.67 6.76 -13.89
C SER A 76 12.02 6.46 -13.20
N SER A 77 13.09 6.37 -14.00
CA SER A 77 14.33 5.61 -13.79
C SER A 77 15.43 6.22 -12.89
N PHE A 78 15.19 7.28 -12.10
CA PHE A 78 16.23 7.83 -11.22
C PHE A 78 15.71 8.03 -9.79
N SER A 79 16.36 7.33 -8.86
CA SER A 79 15.97 7.00 -7.48
C SER A 79 15.96 8.19 -6.49
N ASN A 80 15.07 9.16 -6.67
CA ASN A 80 14.61 10.05 -5.61
C ASN A 80 13.13 10.38 -5.83
N TRP A 81 12.32 10.33 -4.75
CA TRP A 81 10.90 10.70 -4.79
C TRP A 81 10.75 12.21 -5.05
N LEU A 82 10.60 12.60 -6.32
CA LEU A 82 10.05 13.90 -6.67
C LEU A 82 9.07 13.74 -7.85
N TRP A 83 7.88 14.29 -7.61
CA TRP A 83 6.73 14.33 -8.47
C TRP A 83 7.08 15.02 -9.79
N ASN A 84 6.87 14.36 -10.94
CA ASN A 84 7.00 15.05 -12.21
C ASN A 84 5.84 16.06 -12.36
N THR A 85 6.16 17.33 -12.16
CA THR A 85 5.30 18.51 -12.30
C THR A 85 4.99 18.89 -13.75
N SER A 86 5.36 18.07 -14.76
CA SER A 86 5.05 18.41 -16.14
C SER A 86 3.55 18.33 -16.42
N VAL A 87 3.00 19.48 -16.81
CA VAL A 87 1.58 19.76 -17.04
C VAL A 87 1.04 19.09 -18.33
N GLY A 88 1.90 18.38 -19.07
CA GLY A 88 1.67 17.97 -20.45
C GLY A 88 1.14 16.55 -20.69
N HIS A 89 0.99 15.68 -19.67
CA HIS A 89 0.65 14.27 -19.91
C HIS A 89 -0.87 13.97 -19.85
N SER A 90 -1.32 13.09 -20.74
CA SER A 90 -2.70 12.59 -20.91
C SER A 90 -3.37 12.02 -19.65
N TRP A 91 -2.61 11.66 -18.61
CA TRP A 91 -3.11 11.04 -17.38
C TRP A 91 -3.35 12.05 -16.23
N ARG A 92 -3.29 13.36 -16.50
CA ARG A 92 -3.47 14.46 -15.54
C ARG A 92 -4.78 14.40 -14.75
N VAL A 93 -5.88 14.04 -15.41
CA VAL A 93 -7.22 14.01 -14.80
C VAL A 93 -7.25 13.04 -13.62
N ILE A 94 -6.58 11.91 -13.75
CA ILE A 94 -6.65 10.92 -12.69
C ILE A 94 -5.61 11.15 -11.59
N ARG A 95 -4.49 11.81 -11.91
CA ARG A 95 -3.60 12.35 -10.87
C ARG A 95 -4.37 13.32 -9.96
N LEU A 96 -5.13 14.24 -10.55
CA LEU A 96 -5.98 15.17 -9.79
C LEU A 96 -7.06 14.43 -9.01
N ALA A 97 -7.66 13.38 -9.57
CA ALA A 97 -8.65 12.57 -8.86
C ALA A 97 -8.03 11.80 -7.67
N GLY A 98 -6.85 11.18 -7.82
CA GLY A 98 -6.15 10.48 -6.74
C GLY A 98 -5.69 11.43 -5.63
N MET A 99 -5.13 12.59 -5.99
CA MET A 99 -4.78 13.64 -5.01
C MET A 99 -6.03 14.20 -4.34
N LEU A 100 -7.15 14.33 -5.06
CA LEU A 100 -8.43 14.74 -4.49
C LEU A 100 -8.97 13.68 -3.51
N VAL A 101 -8.88 12.39 -3.84
CA VAL A 101 -9.28 11.30 -2.93
C VAL A 101 -8.41 11.29 -1.69
N ILE A 102 -7.09 11.40 -1.82
CA ILE A 102 -6.18 11.48 -0.67
C ILE A 102 -6.47 12.74 0.17
N ALA A 103 -6.62 13.89 -0.46
CA ALA A 103 -6.98 15.13 0.22
C ALA A 103 -8.31 14.95 0.96
N VAL A 104 -9.32 14.34 0.33
CA VAL A 104 -10.61 14.02 0.95
C VAL A 104 -10.46 13.07 2.14
N ILE A 105 -9.64 12.01 2.03
CA ILE A 105 -9.37 11.06 3.12
C ILE A 105 -8.64 11.75 4.27
N LEU A 106 -7.61 12.53 3.97
CA LEU A 106 -6.85 13.29 4.97
C LEU A 106 -7.73 14.33 5.65
N THR A 107 -8.55 15.06 4.89
CA THR A 107 -9.56 15.99 5.43
C THR A 107 -10.57 15.26 6.29
N ALA A 108 -11.10 14.10 5.88
CA ALA A 108 -12.01 13.30 6.69
C ALA A 108 -11.35 12.80 7.99
N ARG A 109 -10.08 12.41 7.94
CA ARG A 109 -9.30 11.99 9.12
C ARG A 109 -9.02 13.17 10.06
N SER A 110 -8.67 14.34 9.52
CA SER A 110 -8.51 15.58 10.29
C SER A 110 -9.82 16.05 10.93
N ILE A 111 -10.94 15.97 10.21
CA ILE A 111 -12.28 16.22 10.74
C ILE A 111 -12.57 15.22 11.87
N ARG A 112 -12.38 13.91 11.66
CA ARG A 112 -12.57 12.89 12.69
C ARG A 112 -11.79 13.19 13.98
N LEU A 113 -10.51 13.55 13.86
CA LEU A 113 -9.67 13.92 15.01
C LEU A 113 -10.19 15.19 15.70
N TYR A 114 -10.58 16.19 14.91
CA TYR A 114 -11.18 17.43 15.42
C TYR A 114 -12.52 17.17 16.15
N LEU A 115 -13.39 16.33 15.60
CA LEU A 115 -14.67 15.94 16.20
C LEU A 115 -14.48 15.20 17.54
N ARG A 116 -13.45 14.32 17.64
CA ARG A 116 -13.12 13.62 18.90
C ARG A 116 -12.60 14.57 19.98
N LEU A 117 -11.90 15.64 19.60
CA LEU A 117 -11.21 16.53 20.53
C LEU A 117 -12.06 17.73 20.99
N THR A 118 -13.17 18.04 20.32
CA THR A 118 -13.95 19.24 20.64
C THR A 118 -15.46 18.97 20.63
N PRO A 119 -16.13 18.98 21.81
CA PRO A 119 -17.59 18.91 21.90
C PRO A 119 -18.33 20.03 21.13
N GLY A 120 -17.63 21.13 20.80
CA GLY A 120 -18.16 22.26 20.03
C GLY A 120 -18.30 22.04 18.51
N SER A 121 -17.94 20.86 17.99
CA SER A 121 -17.98 20.57 16.55
C SER A 121 -19.39 20.53 15.93
N ILE A 122 -20.41 20.22 16.74
CA ILE A 122 -21.82 20.33 16.35
C ILE A 122 -22.21 21.79 16.10
N ALA A 123 -21.67 22.73 16.89
CA ALA A 123 -21.97 24.16 16.75
C ALA A 123 -21.35 24.76 15.46
N VAL A 124 -20.12 24.38 15.12
CA VAL A 124 -19.45 24.84 13.88
C VAL A 124 -20.15 24.27 12.63
N SER A 125 -20.56 23.01 12.66
CA SER A 125 -21.31 22.38 11.57
C SER A 125 -22.70 23.01 11.40
N SER A 126 -23.36 23.35 12.50
CA SER A 126 -24.66 24.03 12.50
C SER A 126 -24.57 25.47 11.97
N LEU A 127 -23.50 26.20 12.33
CA LEU A 127 -23.20 27.55 11.81
C LEU A 127 -22.91 27.55 10.30
N ALA A 128 -22.24 26.51 9.78
CA ALA A 128 -21.99 26.34 8.36
C ALA A 128 -23.26 26.00 7.55
N VAL A 129 -24.21 25.26 8.16
CA VAL A 129 -25.52 24.99 7.54
C VAL A 129 -26.42 26.23 7.56
N LEU A 130 -26.36 27.05 8.63
CA LEU A 130 -27.09 28.31 8.72
C LEU A 130 -26.61 29.37 7.71
N SER A 131 -25.32 29.41 7.38
CA SER A 131 -24.80 30.32 6.36
C SER A 131 -25.22 29.92 4.93
N CYS A 132 -25.63 28.66 4.71
CA CYS A 132 -26.11 28.15 3.41
C CYS A 132 -27.47 28.73 2.98
N VAL A 133 -28.23 29.34 3.88
CA VAL A 133 -29.53 29.97 3.55
C VAL A 133 -29.34 31.26 2.74
N ILE A 134 -28.14 31.86 2.77
CA ILE A 134 -27.85 33.17 2.17
C ILE A 134 -27.15 33.06 0.80
N PHE A 135 -26.46 31.95 0.49
CA PHE A 135 -25.55 31.88 -0.66
C PHE A 135 -25.70 30.59 -1.51
N GLY A 136 -26.89 30.35 -2.06
CA GLY A 136 -27.10 29.64 -3.34
C GLY A 136 -26.66 28.16 -3.49
N PRO A 137 -26.82 27.59 -4.71
CA PRO A 137 -26.63 26.16 -4.99
C PRO A 137 -25.20 25.63 -4.82
N LEU A 138 -24.17 26.49 -4.91
CA LEU A 138 -22.78 26.08 -4.69
C LEU A 138 -22.51 25.68 -3.23
N GLN A 139 -23.16 26.34 -2.26
CA GLN A 139 -23.03 26.00 -0.85
C GLN A 139 -23.85 24.77 -0.46
N ALA A 140 -24.96 24.48 -1.16
CA ALA A 140 -25.68 23.22 -0.98
C ALA A 140 -24.82 22.00 -1.36
N VAL A 141 -24.02 22.11 -2.42
CA VAL A 141 -23.02 21.07 -2.78
C VAL A 141 -21.93 20.96 -1.72
N GLY A 142 -21.44 22.09 -1.20
CA GLY A 142 -20.48 22.11 -0.09
C GLY A 142 -21.02 21.48 1.19
N GLY A 143 -22.26 21.80 1.57
CA GLY A 143 -22.95 21.25 2.72
C GLY A 143 -23.24 19.75 2.59
N ALA A 144 -23.71 19.31 1.41
CA ALA A 144 -23.88 17.88 1.12
C ALA A 144 -22.54 17.13 1.17
N GLY A 145 -21.47 17.73 0.65
CA GLY A 145 -20.11 17.21 0.78
C GLY A 145 -19.66 17.08 2.23
N LEU A 146 -19.90 18.09 3.07
CA LEU A 146 -19.54 18.08 4.49
C LEU A 146 -20.37 17.07 5.30
N ILE A 147 -21.67 16.94 5.02
CA ILE A 147 -22.54 15.93 5.62
C ILE A 147 -22.05 14.54 5.24
N TRP A 148 -21.75 14.32 3.95
CA TRP A 148 -21.20 13.05 3.49
C TRP A 148 -19.84 12.74 4.12
N LEU A 149 -18.94 13.72 4.23
CA LEU A 149 -17.64 13.57 4.90
C LEU A 149 -17.79 13.26 6.38
N SER A 150 -18.69 13.96 7.07
CA SER A 150 -18.96 13.75 8.49
C SER A 150 -19.57 12.36 8.72
N ALA A 151 -20.59 11.97 7.94
CA ALA A 151 -21.21 10.65 8.02
C ALA A 151 -20.20 9.53 7.72
N THR A 152 -19.35 9.72 6.72
CA THR A 152 -18.26 8.80 6.40
C THR A 152 -17.23 8.75 7.54
N GLY A 153 -16.88 9.90 8.12
CA GLY A 153 -15.99 10.01 9.29
C GLY A 153 -16.53 9.27 10.50
N PHE A 154 -17.82 9.39 10.80
CA PHE A 154 -18.49 8.66 11.89
C PHE A 154 -18.52 7.15 11.61
N ARG A 155 -18.83 6.72 10.39
CA ARG A 155 -18.78 5.29 10.00
C ARG A 155 -17.36 4.72 10.15
N LEU A 156 -16.35 5.44 9.66
CA LEU A 156 -14.95 5.06 9.81
C LEU A 156 -14.50 5.06 11.29
N ALA A 157 -15.09 5.90 12.13
CA ALA A 157 -14.82 5.95 13.56
C ALA A 157 -15.45 4.81 14.36
N ALA A 158 -16.49 4.16 13.82
CA ALA A 158 -17.16 3.02 14.42
C ALA A 158 -16.44 1.68 14.16
N HIS A 159 -15.49 1.65 13.22
CA HIS A 159 -14.62 0.48 13.01
C HIS A 159 -13.37 0.60 13.89
N PRO A 160 -12.98 -0.46 14.63
CA PRO A 160 -11.73 -0.46 15.39
C PRO A 160 -10.56 -0.11 14.45
N GLU A 161 -9.72 0.83 14.88
CA GLU A 161 -8.67 1.45 14.06
C GLU A 161 -7.54 0.49 13.70
N GLU A 162 -7.41 -0.63 14.42
CA GLU A 162 -6.24 -1.49 14.32
C GLU A 162 -6.69 -2.95 14.18
N ASN A 163 -6.45 -3.51 13.00
CA ASN A 163 -6.41 -4.95 12.84
C ASN A 163 -5.21 -5.48 13.64
N LEU A 164 -5.49 -6.20 14.72
CA LEU A 164 -4.47 -6.78 15.61
C LEU A 164 -3.57 -7.81 14.90
N GLY A 165 -3.85 -8.16 13.65
CA GLY A 165 -2.99 -9.03 12.85
C GLY A 165 -1.96 -8.31 12.01
N HIS A 166 -1.87 -6.98 12.04
CA HIS A 166 -0.81 -6.23 11.36
C HIS A 166 0.56 -6.68 11.87
N ARG A 167 1.44 -7.11 10.95
CA ARG A 167 2.77 -7.68 11.17
C ARG A 167 2.82 -8.81 12.20
N ALA A 168 1.88 -9.75 12.04
CA ALA A 168 1.62 -10.85 12.98
C ALA A 168 1.27 -10.41 14.41
N GLY A 169 0.81 -9.17 14.58
CA GLY A 169 0.19 -8.67 15.81
C GLY A 169 1.12 -8.09 16.86
N ALA A 170 2.37 -7.81 16.50
CA ALA A 170 3.30 -7.10 17.36
C ALA A 170 3.49 -5.63 16.93
N PRO A 171 3.54 -4.68 17.89
CA PRO A 171 3.68 -3.25 17.60
C PRO A 171 5.15 -2.88 17.40
N GLY A 172 5.75 -3.30 16.29
CA GLY A 172 7.17 -3.05 16.04
C GLY A 172 8.10 -4.02 16.77
N PHE A 173 9.27 -3.51 17.15
CA PHE A 173 10.28 -4.25 17.92
C PHE A 173 10.08 -4.12 19.45
N THR A 174 9.11 -3.31 19.87
CA THR A 174 8.80 -3.05 21.28
C THR A 174 7.74 -4.01 21.82
N GLY A 175 7.74 -4.28 23.13
CA GLY A 175 6.71 -5.10 23.80
C GLY A 175 7.10 -6.56 23.98
N THR A 176 6.13 -7.44 24.23
CA THR A 176 6.38 -8.86 24.52
C THR A 176 6.92 -9.63 23.32
N PHE A 177 6.46 -9.28 22.12
CA PHE A 177 6.88 -9.91 20.87
C PHE A 177 7.41 -8.87 19.88
N CYS A 178 8.23 -9.30 18.93
CA CYS A 178 8.65 -8.48 17.80
C CYS A 178 7.79 -8.77 16.57
N GLU A 179 7.50 -7.73 15.78
CA GLU A 179 6.80 -7.82 14.51
C GLU A 179 7.43 -8.86 13.56
N ASN A 180 6.58 -9.51 12.75
CA ASN A 180 7.02 -10.46 11.72
C ASN A 180 7.89 -11.62 12.22
N THR A 181 7.68 -12.05 13.47
CA THR A 181 8.35 -13.22 14.05
C THR A 181 7.39 -14.39 14.31
N LEU A 182 7.90 -15.61 14.28
CA LEU A 182 7.09 -16.80 14.57
C LEU A 182 6.44 -16.76 15.96
N PRO A 183 7.14 -16.37 17.05
CA PRO A 183 6.48 -16.27 18.36
C PRO A 183 5.34 -15.26 18.42
N ALA A 184 5.44 -14.13 17.71
CA ALA A 184 4.36 -13.15 17.61
C ALA A 184 3.13 -13.76 16.93
N LEU A 185 3.35 -14.44 15.80
CA LEU A 185 2.30 -15.12 15.05
C LEU A 185 1.62 -16.22 15.88
N GLU A 186 2.41 -17.05 16.58
CA GLU A 186 1.90 -18.13 17.41
C GLU A 186 1.03 -17.61 18.56
N ASP A 187 1.47 -16.57 19.27
CA ASP A 187 0.65 -15.96 20.34
C ASP A 187 -0.62 -15.32 19.78
N LEU A 188 -0.53 -14.60 18.65
CA LEU A 188 -1.71 -14.00 18.03
C LEU A 188 -2.76 -15.06 17.67
N ILE A 189 -2.36 -16.14 17.01
CA ILE A 189 -3.27 -17.23 16.61
C ILE A 189 -3.84 -17.92 17.84
N ARG A 190 -3.01 -18.20 18.85
CA ARG A 190 -3.43 -18.81 20.12
C ARG A 190 -4.54 -17.96 20.78
N ARG A 191 -4.32 -16.65 20.90
CA ARG A 191 -5.27 -15.71 21.52
C ARG A 191 -6.58 -15.62 20.75
N ASP A 192 -6.53 -15.57 19.42
CA ASP A 192 -7.74 -15.56 18.58
C ASP A 192 -8.53 -16.87 18.75
N ASN A 193 -7.85 -18.02 18.66
CA ASN A 193 -8.46 -19.34 18.82
C ASN A 193 -9.05 -19.55 20.22
N ALA A 194 -8.46 -18.95 21.26
CA ALA A 194 -8.97 -18.98 22.62
C ALA A 194 -10.10 -17.97 22.89
N GLY A 195 -10.43 -17.09 21.92
CA GLY A 195 -11.42 -16.02 22.10
C GLY A 195 -10.95 -14.92 23.06
N GLU A 196 -9.64 -14.77 23.27
CA GLU A 196 -9.03 -13.75 24.14
C GLU A 196 -8.95 -12.37 23.47
N LEU A 197 -9.10 -12.31 22.14
CA LEU A 197 -9.10 -11.06 21.38
C LEU A 197 -10.49 -10.40 21.42
N PRO A 198 -10.56 -9.05 21.42
CA PRO A 198 -11.84 -8.36 21.34
C PRO A 198 -12.59 -8.74 20.05
N PRO A 199 -13.93 -8.76 20.05
CA PRO A 199 -14.71 -9.01 18.84
C PRO A 199 -14.29 -8.09 17.70
N GLY A 200 -13.93 -8.67 16.56
CA GLY A 200 -13.43 -7.91 15.39
C GLY A 200 -12.01 -7.36 15.53
N GLY A 201 -11.27 -7.71 16.60
CA GLY A 201 -9.88 -7.31 16.81
C GLY A 201 -8.93 -7.93 15.77
N LEU A 202 -9.14 -9.19 15.41
CA LEU A 202 -8.40 -9.86 14.35
C LEU A 202 -9.32 -10.14 13.15
N VAL A 203 -9.11 -9.38 12.08
CA VAL A 203 -9.83 -9.50 10.81
C VAL A 203 -9.01 -10.35 9.82
N TYR A 204 -7.70 -10.08 9.74
CA TYR A 204 -6.76 -10.83 8.93
C TYR A 204 -5.37 -10.78 9.58
N VAL A 205 -4.51 -11.74 9.29
CA VAL A 205 -3.09 -11.68 9.62
C VAL A 205 -2.35 -11.07 8.44
N GLU A 206 -1.48 -10.11 8.70
CA GLU A 206 -0.64 -9.48 7.69
C GLU A 206 0.84 -9.58 8.10
N PHE A 207 1.70 -9.72 7.10
CA PHE A 207 3.15 -9.73 7.28
C PHE A 207 3.86 -9.38 5.97
N ASP A 208 5.09 -8.91 6.10
CA ASP A 208 5.88 -8.33 5.02
C ASP A 208 6.93 -9.29 4.47
N VAL A 209 7.05 -9.41 3.15
CA VAL A 209 7.95 -10.35 2.49
C VAL A 209 9.00 -9.64 1.63
N HIS A 210 10.24 -10.10 1.78
CA HIS A 210 11.39 -9.73 1.00
C HIS A 210 12.08 -10.95 0.39
N GLU A 211 12.87 -10.72 -0.65
CA GLU A 211 13.82 -11.65 -1.21
C GLU A 211 15.26 -11.23 -0.84
N THR A 212 16.05 -12.17 -0.35
CA THR A 212 17.48 -12.00 -0.04
C THR A 212 18.34 -11.98 -1.31
N ALA A 213 19.65 -11.77 -1.18
CA ALA A 213 20.58 -11.80 -2.31
C ALA A 213 20.67 -13.18 -2.98
N ASP A 214 20.60 -14.25 -2.19
CA ASP A 214 20.60 -15.65 -2.61
C ASP A 214 19.22 -16.20 -3.02
N GLY A 215 18.19 -15.35 -3.05
CA GLY A 215 16.86 -15.69 -3.57
C GLY A 215 15.90 -16.33 -2.56
N GLU A 216 16.26 -16.39 -1.28
CA GLU A 216 15.38 -16.85 -0.21
C GLU A 216 14.31 -15.81 0.11
N LEU A 217 13.08 -16.27 0.37
CA LEU A 217 11.97 -15.40 0.76
C LEU A 217 11.85 -15.34 2.27
N VAL A 218 11.95 -14.14 2.83
CA VAL A 218 11.99 -13.89 4.28
C VAL A 218 10.91 -12.93 4.72
N VAL A 219 10.53 -13.01 6.00
CA VAL A 219 9.48 -12.15 6.58
C VAL A 219 10.10 -11.06 7.46
N LEU A 220 10.07 -9.82 6.98
CA LEU A 220 10.64 -8.65 7.67
C LEU A 220 9.99 -7.36 7.15
N HIS A 221 9.71 -6.39 8.02
CA HIS A 221 9.06 -5.15 7.59
C HIS A 221 10.05 -4.06 7.10
N ASP A 222 11.22 -3.93 7.76
CA ASP A 222 12.07 -2.75 7.58
C ASP A 222 12.74 -2.73 6.21
N LEU A 223 12.40 -1.71 5.42
CA LEU A 223 12.94 -1.47 4.09
C LEU A 223 14.30 -0.78 4.09
N GLN A 224 14.68 -0.09 5.18
CA GLN A 224 15.74 0.93 5.16
C GLN A 224 17.10 0.38 5.58
N SER A 225 17.14 -0.57 6.49
CA SER A 225 18.38 -1.22 6.92
C SER A 225 18.06 -2.51 7.65
N VAL A 226 18.79 -3.58 7.30
CA VAL A 226 18.73 -4.85 8.04
C VAL A 226 19.08 -4.66 9.52
N LEU A 227 19.98 -3.72 9.84
CA LEU A 227 20.39 -3.44 11.22
C LEU A 227 19.31 -2.77 12.05
N ARG A 228 18.46 -1.95 11.44
CA ARG A 228 17.40 -1.22 12.16
C ARG A 228 16.33 -2.17 12.71
N ALA A 229 16.05 -3.24 11.97
CA ALA A 229 15.20 -4.33 12.45
C ALA A 229 15.81 -5.13 13.62
N SER A 230 17.08 -4.91 13.92
CA SER A 230 17.91 -5.68 14.84
C SER A 230 18.51 -4.82 15.96
N GLU A 231 17.97 -3.64 16.23
CA GLU A 231 18.51 -2.75 17.26
C GLU A 231 18.26 -3.28 18.70
N ALA A 232 19.33 -3.84 19.28
CA ALA A 232 19.95 -3.42 20.53
C ALA A 232 21.43 -3.82 20.44
N HIS A 233 22.30 -2.83 20.18
CA HIS A 233 23.63 -3.00 19.56
C HIS A 233 24.56 -4.05 20.18
N GLU A 234 24.43 -4.38 21.46
CA GLU A 234 25.34 -5.30 22.15
C GLU A 234 25.18 -6.74 21.66
N ILE A 235 23.94 -7.25 21.56
CA ILE A 235 23.69 -8.66 21.17
C ILE A 235 24.06 -8.91 19.70
N ASN A 236 23.90 -7.89 18.85
CA ASN A 236 24.24 -7.99 17.44
C ASN A 236 25.63 -7.45 17.09
N ALA A 237 26.46 -7.06 18.07
CA ALA A 237 27.74 -6.39 17.79
C ALA A 237 28.69 -7.29 16.97
N GLU A 238 28.87 -8.53 17.43
CA GLU A 238 29.75 -9.51 16.76
C GLU A 238 29.21 -9.91 15.40
N ALA A 239 27.93 -10.26 15.31
CA ALA A 239 27.25 -10.57 14.06
C ALA A 239 27.36 -9.43 13.04
N ALA A 240 27.14 -8.18 13.47
CA ALA A 240 27.27 -7.01 12.62
C ALA A 240 28.72 -6.75 12.19
N ALA A 241 29.71 -7.00 13.07
CA ALA A 241 31.12 -6.91 12.71
C ALA A 241 31.50 -7.95 11.64
N GLN A 242 31.02 -9.20 11.81
CA GLN A 242 31.21 -10.26 10.82
C GLN A 242 30.54 -9.89 9.49
N LEU A 243 29.29 -9.42 9.52
CA LEU A 243 28.57 -9.01 8.30
C LEU A 243 29.23 -7.86 7.58
N ARG A 244 29.82 -6.88 8.29
CA ARG A 244 30.55 -5.77 7.66
C ARG A 244 31.78 -6.23 6.86
N THR A 245 32.32 -7.42 7.12
CA THR A 245 33.40 -7.97 6.29
C THR A 245 32.90 -8.39 4.91
N ALA A 246 31.67 -8.88 4.81
CA ALA A 246 31.04 -9.29 3.56
C ALA A 246 30.27 -8.13 2.88
N VAL A 247 29.67 -7.25 3.68
CA VAL A 247 28.83 -6.12 3.24
C VAL A 247 29.36 -4.83 3.88
N PRO A 248 30.35 -4.15 3.27
CA PRO A 248 31.03 -3.00 3.89
C PRO A 248 30.12 -1.83 4.28
N ASP A 249 29.02 -1.61 3.54
CA ASP A 249 28.02 -0.56 3.81
C ASP A 249 26.75 -1.14 4.46
N LEU A 250 26.92 -2.01 5.47
CA LEU A 250 25.83 -2.72 6.15
C LEU A 250 24.74 -1.78 6.70
N ASP A 251 25.12 -0.57 7.10
CA ASP A 251 24.17 0.41 7.66
C ASP A 251 23.12 0.85 6.61
N ARG A 252 23.45 0.77 5.32
CA ARG A 252 22.57 1.07 4.18
C ARG A 252 22.12 -0.17 3.40
N ALA A 253 22.57 -1.36 3.82
CA ALA A 253 22.20 -2.60 3.16
C ALA A 253 20.72 -2.90 3.36
N HIS A 254 20.06 -3.26 2.27
CA HIS A 254 18.70 -3.78 2.25
C HIS A 254 18.72 -5.31 2.34
N VAL A 255 17.56 -5.94 2.56
CA VAL A 255 17.44 -7.41 2.61
C VAL A 255 17.98 -8.08 1.33
N LYS A 256 17.76 -7.47 0.15
CA LYS A 256 18.25 -7.97 -1.13
C LYS A 256 19.78 -7.92 -1.30
N ASP A 257 20.49 -7.28 -0.38
CA ASP A 257 21.95 -7.10 -0.42
C ASP A 257 22.66 -8.07 0.55
N VAL A 258 21.92 -8.94 1.25
CA VAL A 258 22.44 -9.94 2.18
C VAL A 258 21.87 -11.33 1.86
N ASP A 259 22.68 -12.37 2.03
CA ASP A 259 22.23 -13.75 1.90
C ASP A 259 21.38 -14.16 3.12
N PHE A 260 20.60 -15.24 2.99
CA PHE A 260 19.79 -15.71 4.10
C PHE A 260 20.63 -16.14 5.31
N GLU A 261 21.72 -16.89 5.09
CA GLU A 261 22.60 -17.34 6.17
C GLU A 261 23.23 -16.16 6.93
N GLN A 262 23.57 -15.09 6.19
CA GLN A 262 24.06 -13.84 6.76
C GLN A 262 22.98 -13.16 7.62
N LEU A 263 21.75 -13.10 7.13
CA LEU A 263 20.62 -12.54 7.86
C LEU A 263 20.31 -13.31 9.15
N GLN A 264 20.54 -14.63 9.18
CA GLN A 264 20.36 -15.47 10.36
C GLN A 264 21.36 -15.19 11.50
N LEU A 265 22.45 -14.46 11.24
CA LEU A 265 23.37 -14.04 12.30
C LEU A 265 22.72 -12.99 13.22
N LEU A 266 21.75 -12.23 12.69
CA LEU A 266 21.14 -11.10 13.40
C LEU A 266 19.95 -11.52 14.25
N HIS A 267 19.83 -10.86 15.40
CA HIS A 267 18.75 -10.98 16.36
C HIS A 267 17.73 -9.88 16.13
N VAL A 268 16.48 -10.24 15.82
CA VAL A 268 15.39 -9.29 15.57
C VAL A 268 15.07 -8.52 16.86
N GLY A 269 14.98 -7.20 16.76
CA GLY A 269 14.78 -6.30 17.90
C GLY A 269 15.84 -6.44 18.99
N GLY A 270 17.04 -6.95 18.65
CA GLY A 270 18.12 -7.21 19.62
C GLY A 270 17.81 -8.33 20.62
N ARG A 271 16.90 -9.26 20.31
CA ARG A 271 16.50 -10.33 21.23
C ARG A 271 17.21 -11.64 20.95
N GLU A 272 17.91 -12.16 21.96
CA GLU A 272 18.65 -13.41 21.83
C GLU A 272 17.77 -14.56 21.31
N GLY A 273 18.29 -15.33 20.35
CA GLY A 273 17.59 -16.41 19.66
C GLY A 273 16.51 -16.01 18.65
N LEU A 274 16.04 -14.75 18.61
CA LEU A 274 14.95 -14.35 17.72
C LEU A 274 15.47 -14.02 16.32
N ARG A 275 15.15 -14.85 15.32
CA ARG A 275 15.65 -14.73 13.94
C ARG A 275 14.57 -14.29 12.96
N VAL A 276 15.00 -13.75 11.81
CA VAL A 276 14.13 -13.48 10.67
C VAL A 276 13.68 -14.82 10.06
N PRO A 277 12.38 -15.14 10.03
CA PRO A 277 11.92 -16.42 9.50
C PRO A 277 11.83 -16.40 7.97
N ARG A 278 11.89 -17.59 7.36
CA ARG A 278 11.50 -17.75 5.95
C ARG A 278 9.99 -17.60 5.81
N LEU A 279 9.53 -17.19 4.63
CA LEU A 279 8.11 -17.18 4.29
C LEU A 279 7.47 -18.58 4.43
N ALA A 280 8.18 -19.62 4.00
CA ALA A 280 7.70 -21.00 4.12
C ALA A 280 7.42 -21.39 5.58
N ASP A 281 8.33 -21.06 6.50
CA ASP A 281 8.17 -21.34 7.93
C ASP A 281 6.99 -20.56 8.54
N PHE A 282 6.78 -19.32 8.07
CA PHE A 282 5.66 -18.47 8.51
C PHE A 282 4.31 -19.04 8.08
N LEU A 283 4.20 -19.48 6.82
CA LEU A 283 2.99 -20.12 6.29
C LEU A 283 2.73 -21.48 6.95
N GLU A 284 3.78 -22.26 7.21
CA GLU A 284 3.68 -23.52 7.96
C GLU A 284 3.19 -23.28 9.40
N CYS A 285 3.67 -22.23 10.06
CA CYS A 285 3.19 -21.83 11.37
C CYS A 285 1.68 -21.52 11.36
N CYS A 286 1.20 -20.75 10.37
CA CYS A 286 -0.23 -20.49 10.19
C CYS A 286 -1.05 -21.80 10.09
N LYS A 287 -0.54 -22.82 9.37
CA LYS A 287 -1.19 -24.13 9.23
C LYS A 287 -1.18 -24.88 10.56
N ARG A 288 0.01 -25.05 11.16
CA ARG A 288 0.23 -25.78 12.41
C ARG A 288 -0.62 -25.23 13.55
N CYS A 289 -0.67 -23.91 13.69
CA CYS A 289 -1.45 -23.23 14.73
C CYS A 289 -2.94 -23.11 14.38
N CYS A 290 -3.37 -23.64 13.23
CA CYS A 290 -4.75 -23.62 12.77
C CYS A 290 -5.32 -22.19 12.71
N LEU A 291 -4.64 -21.26 12.02
CA LEU A 291 -5.14 -19.92 11.78
C LEU A 291 -6.52 -19.98 11.09
N ARG A 292 -7.54 -19.29 11.64
CA ARG A 292 -8.92 -19.27 11.12
C ARG A 292 -9.32 -17.91 10.51
N LYS A 293 -8.33 -17.13 10.06
CA LYS A 293 -8.52 -15.80 9.48
C LYS A 293 -7.83 -15.70 8.14
N SER A 294 -8.21 -14.69 7.36
CA SER A 294 -7.54 -14.37 6.11
C SER A 294 -6.08 -14.00 6.33
N VAL A 295 -5.24 -14.28 5.34
CA VAL A 295 -3.83 -13.86 5.30
C VAL A 295 -3.62 -12.81 4.21
N ALA A 296 -2.90 -11.74 4.55
CA ALA A 296 -2.45 -10.74 3.61
C ALA A 296 -0.92 -10.69 3.60
N VAL A 297 -0.31 -11.04 2.48
CA VAL A 297 1.15 -11.10 2.34
C VAL A 297 1.61 -9.82 1.65
N GLU A 298 2.20 -8.90 2.40
CA GLU A 298 2.68 -7.63 1.86
C GLU A 298 4.02 -7.82 1.14
N VAL A 299 4.05 -7.58 -0.17
CA VAL A 299 5.29 -7.62 -0.94
C VAL A 299 6.03 -6.31 -0.77
N LYS A 300 7.23 -6.41 -0.21
CA LYS A 300 8.17 -5.30 -0.05
C LYS A 300 9.21 -5.26 -1.17
N CYS A 301 9.87 -6.38 -1.45
CA CYS A 301 10.87 -6.47 -2.52
C CYS A 301 11.10 -7.93 -2.93
N ILE A 302 10.70 -8.31 -4.15
CA ILE A 302 11.05 -9.59 -4.78
C ILE A 302 11.64 -9.26 -6.15
N HIS A 303 12.95 -9.42 -6.31
CA HIS A 303 13.71 -8.86 -7.41
C HIS A 303 14.05 -9.87 -8.51
N SER A 304 14.06 -11.18 -8.21
CA SER A 304 14.41 -12.21 -9.18
C SER A 304 13.20 -12.97 -9.72
N ASP A 305 13.32 -13.52 -10.94
CA ASP A 305 12.26 -14.35 -11.53
C ASP A 305 12.02 -15.64 -10.75
N GLU A 306 13.07 -16.23 -10.17
CA GLU A 306 12.93 -17.41 -9.32
C GLU A 306 12.24 -17.07 -7.99
N GLY A 307 12.60 -15.95 -7.36
CA GLY A 307 11.91 -15.44 -6.17
C GLY A 307 10.42 -15.24 -6.40
N ARG A 308 10.03 -14.64 -7.54
CA ARG A 308 8.62 -14.44 -7.92
C ARG A 308 7.88 -15.76 -8.15
N LYS A 309 8.53 -16.77 -8.76
CA LYS A 309 7.97 -18.13 -8.92
C LYS A 309 7.77 -18.80 -7.57
N THR A 310 8.83 -18.83 -6.75
CA THR A 310 8.81 -19.42 -5.41
C THR A 310 7.73 -18.76 -4.55
N PHE A 311 7.62 -17.43 -4.59
CA PHE A 311 6.60 -16.68 -3.86
C PHE A 311 5.19 -17.12 -4.26
N THR A 312 4.89 -17.13 -5.57
CA THR A 312 3.57 -17.53 -6.05
C THR A 312 3.28 -19.00 -5.71
N GLN A 313 4.27 -19.87 -5.82
CA GLN A 313 4.13 -21.29 -5.52
C GLN A 313 3.83 -21.54 -4.04
N LEU A 314 4.55 -20.88 -3.12
CA LEU A 314 4.31 -20.99 -1.68
C LEU A 314 2.90 -20.52 -1.31
N LEU A 315 2.46 -19.39 -1.87
CA LEU A 315 1.11 -18.88 -1.63
C LEU A 315 0.03 -19.82 -2.19
N ARG A 316 0.25 -20.36 -3.39
CA ARG A 316 -0.67 -21.32 -4.00
C ARG A 316 -0.78 -22.59 -3.16
N GLN A 317 0.34 -23.14 -2.73
CA GLN A 317 0.39 -24.33 -1.89
C GLN A 317 -0.35 -24.08 -0.55
N TYR A 318 -0.06 -22.96 0.12
CA TYR A 318 -0.76 -22.59 1.34
C TYR A 318 -2.28 -22.47 1.15
N LYS A 319 -2.72 -21.89 0.03
CA LYS A 319 -4.14 -21.79 -0.31
C LYS A 319 -4.80 -23.16 -0.51
N GLU A 320 -4.15 -24.05 -1.24
CA GLU A 320 -4.63 -25.41 -1.54
C GLU A 320 -4.71 -26.26 -0.25
N GLU A 321 -3.68 -26.21 0.59
CA GLU A 321 -3.57 -27.02 1.80
C GLU A 321 -4.42 -26.50 2.97
N HIS A 322 -4.54 -25.18 3.13
CA HIS A 322 -5.13 -24.56 4.33
C HIS A 322 -6.40 -23.77 4.04
N CYS A 323 -6.36 -22.81 3.13
CA CYS A 323 -7.52 -21.94 2.87
C CYS A 323 -8.73 -22.72 2.36
N SER A 324 -8.52 -23.75 1.54
CA SER A 324 -9.60 -24.63 1.04
C SER A 324 -10.26 -25.47 2.14
N LYS A 325 -9.54 -25.71 3.25
CA LYS A 325 -10.11 -26.31 4.46
C LYS A 325 -10.94 -25.27 5.23
N LEU A 326 -10.41 -24.06 5.42
CA LEU A 326 -11.10 -22.97 6.10
C LEU A 326 -12.39 -22.56 5.40
N GLU A 327 -12.43 -22.53 4.07
CA GLU A 327 -13.65 -22.22 3.30
C GLU A 327 -14.80 -23.17 3.64
N ARG A 328 -14.48 -24.45 3.91
CA ARG A 328 -15.46 -25.47 4.31
C ARG A 328 -15.81 -25.40 5.79
N GLU A 329 -14.83 -25.19 6.66
CA GLU A 329 -15.00 -25.26 8.12
C GLU A 329 -15.47 -23.95 8.75
N CYS A 330 -15.18 -22.82 8.11
CA CYS A 330 -15.38 -21.46 8.62
C CYS A 330 -16.00 -20.56 7.55
N ALA A 331 -17.00 -21.07 6.81
CA ALA A 331 -17.65 -20.36 5.72
C ALA A 331 -18.11 -18.95 6.14
N GLY A 332 -17.70 -17.93 5.38
CA GLY A 332 -18.05 -16.53 5.63
C GLY A 332 -17.18 -15.80 6.65
N ALA A 333 -16.17 -16.46 7.25
CA ALA A 333 -15.19 -15.79 8.11
C ALA A 333 -14.04 -15.12 7.32
N GLU A 334 -14.00 -15.28 6.00
CA GLU A 334 -13.03 -14.61 5.14
C GLU A 334 -13.22 -13.09 5.14
N TYR A 335 -12.12 -12.36 5.03
CA TYR A 335 -12.13 -10.93 4.78
C TYR A 335 -12.40 -10.67 3.29
N PRO A 336 -13.57 -10.11 2.91
CA PRO A 336 -14.01 -10.10 1.51
C PRO A 336 -13.05 -9.44 0.51
N PRO A 337 -12.30 -8.36 0.85
CA PRO A 337 -11.32 -7.78 -0.07
C PRO A 337 -10.19 -8.74 -0.47
N PHE A 338 -9.83 -9.67 0.42
CA PHE A 338 -8.69 -10.58 0.26
C PHE A 338 -9.13 -12.02 -0.05
N GLY A 339 -10.37 -12.41 0.28
CA GLY A 339 -10.71 -13.82 0.45
C GLY A 339 -9.88 -14.40 1.59
N TRP A 340 -9.53 -15.69 1.52
CA TRP A 340 -8.70 -16.34 2.54
C TRP A 340 -7.20 -16.00 2.46
N LEU A 341 -6.71 -15.60 1.29
CA LEU A 341 -5.30 -15.27 1.07
C LEU A 341 -5.21 -14.23 -0.04
N ALA A 342 -4.46 -13.15 0.18
CA ALA A 342 -4.12 -12.19 -0.85
C ALA A 342 -2.64 -11.76 -0.76
N ALA A 343 -2.07 -11.41 -1.91
CA ALA A 343 -0.86 -10.61 -1.95
C ALA A 343 -1.27 -9.13 -1.90
N ILE A 344 -0.63 -8.33 -1.06
CA ILE A 344 -0.86 -6.89 -0.99
C ILE A 344 0.47 -6.17 -1.22
N SER A 345 0.43 -4.93 -1.67
CA SER A 345 1.63 -4.10 -1.71
C SER A 345 1.28 -2.64 -1.84
N PHE A 346 2.17 -1.77 -1.35
CA PHE A 346 2.18 -0.41 -1.84
C PHE A 346 2.60 -0.43 -3.29
N PRO A 347 1.95 0.35 -4.17
CA PRO A 347 2.29 0.32 -5.57
C PRO A 347 3.80 0.51 -5.79
N PHE A 348 4.45 1.49 -5.16
CA PHE A 348 5.88 1.74 -5.36
C PHE A 348 6.83 0.60 -4.98
N LEU A 349 6.36 -0.39 -4.21
CA LEU A 349 7.06 -1.64 -3.90
C LEU A 349 6.67 -2.77 -4.88
N TRP A 350 5.42 -2.77 -5.35
CA TRP A 350 4.93 -3.68 -6.37
C TRP A 350 5.67 -3.52 -7.71
N ALA A 351 5.78 -2.29 -8.22
CA ALA A 351 6.38 -2.04 -9.52
C ALA A 351 7.81 -2.59 -9.70
N PRO A 352 8.77 -2.36 -8.78
CA PRO A 352 10.09 -2.98 -8.89
C PRO A 352 10.04 -4.50 -8.72
N SER A 353 9.01 -5.05 -8.08
CA SER A 353 8.92 -6.49 -7.80
C SER A 353 8.17 -7.29 -8.86
N PHE A 354 7.24 -6.69 -9.61
CA PHE A 354 6.41 -7.41 -10.57
C PHE A 354 6.15 -6.60 -11.85
N GLY A 355 6.89 -5.52 -12.07
CA GLY A 355 6.73 -4.64 -13.22
C GLY A 355 5.74 -3.50 -12.99
N GLU A 356 5.97 -2.40 -13.69
CA GLU A 356 5.06 -1.26 -13.71
C GLU A 356 3.72 -1.62 -14.36
N PHE A 357 2.64 -0.99 -13.91
CA PHE A 357 1.29 -1.24 -14.42
C PHE A 357 1.24 -1.10 -15.95
N GLY A 358 0.72 -2.12 -16.63
CA GLY A 358 0.64 -2.16 -18.08
C GLY A 358 1.95 -2.53 -18.81
N SER A 359 3.06 -2.76 -18.09
CA SER A 359 4.27 -3.34 -18.67
C SER A 359 4.07 -4.82 -19.02
N GLU A 360 4.98 -5.37 -19.82
CA GLU A 360 4.99 -6.80 -20.14
C GLU A 360 5.22 -7.67 -18.89
N GLU A 361 6.16 -7.27 -18.03
CA GLU A 361 6.44 -7.94 -16.76
C GLU A 361 5.21 -7.98 -15.85
N TRP A 362 4.50 -6.86 -15.74
CA TRP A 362 3.25 -6.78 -14.99
C TRP A 362 2.16 -7.71 -15.53
N ARG A 363 2.00 -7.79 -16.87
CA ARG A 363 1.04 -8.72 -17.47
C ARG A 363 1.44 -10.17 -17.21
N LYS A 364 2.73 -10.51 -17.38
CA LYS A 364 3.29 -11.84 -17.12
C LYS A 364 2.95 -12.30 -15.71
N TRP A 365 3.33 -11.51 -14.70
CA TRP A 365 3.10 -11.90 -13.30
C TRP A 365 1.64 -11.79 -12.89
N GLY A 366 0.90 -10.80 -13.40
CA GLY A 366 -0.54 -10.71 -13.20
C GLY A 366 -1.29 -11.95 -13.70
N HIS A 367 -0.86 -12.53 -14.82
CA HIS A 367 -1.41 -13.80 -15.31
C HIS A 367 -1.09 -14.97 -14.36
N VAL A 368 0.14 -15.04 -13.86
CA VAL A 368 0.59 -16.06 -12.91
C VAL A 368 -0.22 -16.02 -11.60
N PHE A 369 -0.40 -14.84 -10.99
CA PHE A 369 -1.25 -14.69 -9.80
C PHE A 369 -2.70 -15.07 -10.06
N LYS A 370 -3.25 -14.69 -11.23
CA LYS A 370 -4.61 -15.03 -11.63
C LYS A 370 -4.81 -16.54 -11.80
N GLN A 371 -3.86 -17.22 -12.43
CA GLN A 371 -3.88 -18.68 -12.57
C GLN A 371 -3.79 -19.38 -11.21
N ALA A 372 -3.00 -18.86 -10.28
CA ALA A 372 -2.93 -19.34 -8.90
C ALA A 372 -4.18 -18.98 -8.07
N GLY A 373 -5.07 -18.15 -8.61
CA GLY A 373 -6.25 -17.66 -7.90
C GLY A 373 -5.92 -16.83 -6.67
N ILE A 374 -4.77 -16.14 -6.66
CA ILE A 374 -4.33 -15.28 -5.56
C ILE A 374 -4.69 -13.84 -5.93
N PRO A 375 -5.65 -13.21 -5.22
CA PRO A 375 -5.93 -11.79 -5.38
C PRO A 375 -4.70 -10.95 -5.07
N VAL A 376 -4.49 -9.90 -5.87
CA VAL A 376 -3.45 -8.90 -5.61
C VAL A 376 -4.10 -7.53 -5.37
N ARG A 377 -3.76 -6.86 -4.26
CA ARG A 377 -4.43 -5.60 -3.83
C ARG A 377 -3.44 -4.51 -3.43
N SER A 378 -3.87 -3.26 -3.57
CA SER A 378 -3.11 -2.12 -3.04
C SER A 378 -3.31 -1.94 -1.53
N CYS A 379 -2.22 -1.66 -0.78
CA CYS A 379 -2.31 -1.32 0.65
C CYS A 379 -3.05 0.00 0.91
N VAL A 380 -3.03 0.95 -0.04
CA VAL A 380 -3.71 2.26 0.11
C VAL A 380 -5.21 2.16 -0.13
N VAL A 381 -5.61 1.24 -1.02
CA VAL A 381 -7.00 1.07 -1.43
C VAL A 381 -7.24 -0.43 -1.59
N HIS A 382 -7.77 -1.09 -0.56
CA HIS A 382 -8.04 -2.54 -0.58
C HIS A 382 -9.02 -2.98 -1.69
N HIS A 383 -9.72 -2.03 -2.32
CA HIS A 383 -10.60 -2.28 -3.47
C HIS A 383 -9.89 -2.19 -4.84
N LEU A 384 -8.63 -1.74 -4.86
CA LEU A 384 -7.84 -1.59 -6.07
C LEU A 384 -7.10 -2.90 -6.35
N ASP A 385 -7.47 -3.55 -7.45
CA ASP A 385 -6.85 -4.78 -7.93
C ASP A 385 -5.60 -4.44 -8.74
N LEU A 386 -4.43 -4.80 -8.20
CA LEU A 386 -3.14 -4.50 -8.84
C LEU A 386 -2.88 -5.31 -10.11
N VAL A 387 -3.69 -6.33 -10.42
CA VAL A 387 -3.54 -7.18 -11.62
C VAL A 387 -4.74 -7.08 -12.57
N SER A 388 -5.64 -6.11 -12.35
CA SER A 388 -6.84 -5.90 -13.16
C SER A 388 -6.51 -5.37 -14.57
N GLY A 389 -6.07 -6.28 -15.46
CA GLY A 389 -5.79 -5.96 -16.86
C GLY A 389 -4.90 -6.98 -17.58
N ALA A 390 -4.34 -7.97 -16.88
CA ALA A 390 -3.52 -9.03 -17.46
C ALA A 390 -4.29 -10.05 -18.36
N ALA A 391 -5.53 -9.75 -18.75
CA ALA A 391 -6.39 -10.64 -19.54
C ALA A 391 -7.02 -9.95 -20.78
N GLN A 392 -6.65 -8.69 -21.03
CA GLN A 392 -6.86 -8.03 -22.32
C GLN A 392 -5.54 -8.10 -23.08
#